data_AF-A0A931V2I0-F1
#
_entry.id   AF-A0A931V2I0-F1
#
_cell.length_a   1.000
_cell.length_b   1.000
_cell.length_c   1.000
_cell.angle_alpha   90.00
_cell.angle_beta   90.00
_cell.angle_gamma   90.00
#
_symmetry.space_group_name_H-M   'P 1'
#
loop_
_entity.id
_entity.type
_entity.pdbx_description
1 polymer ?
#
loop_
_entity_poly.entity_id
_entity_poly.type
_entity_poly.pdbx_seq_one_letter_code
_entity_poly.pdbx_strand_id
1 'polypeptide(L)'
;MNDFIAAFGGTATAAGAIFVFFRFFGGKWIELWFSHDLEKVRARHARELGEDLERLRASAAADLETRRHHAAEYIERLRAELAHDVEARRLAAQRKVEMLMTLLRETDDLMELVQQSPTSVPELERYFSSLKQREKEVRALGPLVCASSNTRLHEHLQGVLRGSMLATMGLRASNQSQHAEGVELLNAAREALHDVVRAELGIAERAHTPSTPSPCLSAQ
;
A
#
# COMPACT_ATOMS: atom_id res chain seq x y z
N MET A 1 62.39 57.19 -73.93
CA MET A 1 62.83 56.16 -72.96
C MET A 1 63.16 56.72 -71.57
N ASN A 2 62.92 58.02 -71.29
CA ASN A 2 63.22 58.64 -69.99
C ASN A 2 62.00 58.82 -69.07
N ASP A 3 60.77 58.63 -69.55
CA ASP A 3 59.56 58.82 -68.72
C ASP A 3 59.09 57.54 -68.01
N PHE A 4 59.63 56.37 -68.37
CA PHE A 4 59.29 55.11 -67.70
C PHE A 4 60.00 54.95 -66.34
N ILE A 5 61.13 55.63 -66.14
CA ILE A 5 61.93 55.53 -64.91
C ILE A 5 61.38 56.44 -63.80
N ALA A 6 60.71 57.55 -64.13
CA ALA A 6 60.10 58.45 -63.15
C ALA A 6 58.81 57.89 -62.51
N ALA A 7 58.05 57.06 -63.23
CA ALA A 7 56.82 56.43 -62.72
C ALA A 7 57.10 55.24 -61.77
N PHE A 8 58.25 54.56 -61.93
CA PHE A 8 58.66 53.44 -61.07
C PHE A 8 59.46 53.87 -59.82
N GLY A 9 60.11 55.05 -59.85
CA GLY A 9 60.88 55.57 -58.71
C GLY A 9 60.03 55.98 -57.50
N GLY A 10 58.87 56.61 -57.74
CA GLY A 10 57.96 57.04 -56.67
C GLY A 10 57.12 55.92 -56.05
N THR A 11 56.83 54.87 -56.83
CA THR A 11 56.07 53.69 -56.38
C THR A 11 56.94 52.72 -55.58
N ALA A 12 58.25 52.61 -55.89
CA ALA A 12 59.19 51.79 -55.12
C ALA A 12 59.43 52.33 -53.69
N THR A 13 59.51 53.65 -53.50
CA THR A 13 59.64 54.27 -52.18
C THR A 13 58.36 54.18 -51.36
N ALA A 14 57.19 54.31 -51.98
CA ALA A 14 55.90 54.12 -51.32
C ALA A 14 55.69 52.66 -50.91
N ALA A 15 55.97 51.71 -51.80
CA ALA A 15 55.90 50.28 -51.50
C ALA A 15 56.89 49.86 -50.40
N GLY A 16 58.11 50.42 -50.39
CA GLY A 16 59.10 50.22 -49.33
C GLY A 16 58.66 50.80 -47.99
N ALA A 17 58.07 52.00 -47.96
CA ALA A 17 57.54 52.62 -46.74
C ALA A 17 56.34 51.84 -46.18
N ILE A 18 55.45 51.36 -47.05
CA ILE A 18 54.34 50.46 -46.68
C ILE A 18 54.91 49.16 -46.10
N PHE A 19 55.93 48.56 -46.73
CA PHE A 19 56.55 47.33 -46.23
C PHE A 19 57.20 47.52 -44.86
N VAL A 20 57.95 48.60 -44.64
CA VAL A 20 58.55 48.93 -43.33
C VAL A 20 57.45 49.19 -42.29
N PHE A 21 56.40 49.92 -42.64
CA PHE A 21 55.26 50.17 -41.75
C PHE A 21 54.55 48.87 -41.36
N PHE A 22 54.24 47.99 -42.31
CA PHE A 22 53.67 46.67 -42.01
C PHE A 22 54.63 45.77 -41.22
N ARG A 23 55.95 45.88 -41.45
CA ARG A 23 56.94 45.11 -40.70
C ARG A 23 57.06 45.56 -39.24
N PHE A 24 56.95 46.85 -38.95
CA PHE A 24 57.04 47.38 -37.58
C PHE A 24 55.70 47.44 -36.85
N PHE A 25 54.62 47.82 -37.52
CA PHE A 25 53.31 48.02 -36.90
C PHE A 25 52.32 46.89 -37.22
N GLY A 26 52.48 46.18 -38.33
CA GLY A 26 51.55 45.12 -38.73
C GLY A 26 51.45 44.00 -37.70
N GLY A 27 52.56 43.61 -37.07
CA GLY A 27 52.56 42.61 -35.98
C GLY A 27 51.68 43.01 -34.80
N LYS A 28 51.80 44.26 -34.33
CA LYS A 28 50.97 44.79 -33.22
C LYS A 28 49.51 44.97 -33.62
N TRP A 29 49.23 45.39 -34.85
CA TRP A 29 47.85 45.51 -35.34
C TRP A 29 47.16 44.14 -35.45
N ILE A 30 47.89 43.13 -35.91
CA ILE A 30 47.40 41.75 -35.98
C ILE A 30 47.13 41.20 -34.58
N GLU A 31 48.04 41.42 -33.62
CA GLU A 31 47.87 41.01 -32.22
C GLU A 31 46.63 41.68 -31.59
N LEU A 32 46.45 42.99 -31.78
CA LEU A 32 45.30 43.74 -31.27
C LEU A 32 43.97 43.28 -31.91
N TRP A 33 44.01 42.95 -33.21
CA TRP A 33 42.84 42.47 -33.92
C TRP A 33 42.45 41.06 -33.45
N PHE A 34 43.41 40.15 -33.28
CA PHE A 34 43.17 38.82 -32.73
C PHE A 34 42.71 38.87 -31.27
N SER A 35 43.27 39.75 -30.42
CA SER A 35 42.82 39.87 -29.04
C SER A 35 41.37 40.34 -28.96
N HIS A 36 40.98 41.31 -29.79
CA HIS A 36 39.61 41.81 -29.87
C HIS A 36 38.63 40.75 -30.38
N ASP A 37 39.04 39.97 -31.40
CA ASP A 37 38.18 38.92 -31.94
C ASP A 37 38.04 37.74 -30.95
N LEU A 38 39.13 37.36 -30.27
CA LEU A 38 39.08 36.36 -29.19
C LEU A 38 38.20 36.82 -28.03
N GLU A 39 38.26 38.10 -27.64
CA GLU A 39 37.41 38.64 -26.58
C GLU A 39 35.92 38.65 -26.99
N LYS A 40 35.62 39.00 -28.25
CA LYS A 40 34.26 38.90 -28.81
C LYS A 40 33.74 37.47 -28.86
N VAL A 41 34.58 36.49 -29.22
CA VAL A 41 34.20 35.07 -29.23
C VAL A 41 33.99 34.57 -27.80
N ARG A 42 34.87 34.91 -26.85
CA ARG A 42 34.70 34.59 -25.42
C ARG A 42 33.42 35.19 -24.85
N ALA A 43 33.12 36.46 -25.16
CA ALA A 43 31.90 37.12 -24.70
C ALA A 43 30.63 36.48 -25.27
N ARG A 44 30.66 36.01 -26.54
CA ARG A 44 29.55 35.27 -27.15
C ARG A 44 29.36 33.90 -26.49
N HIS A 45 30.43 33.12 -26.35
CA HIS A 45 30.36 31.82 -25.68
C HIS A 45 29.94 31.93 -24.20
N ALA A 46 30.38 32.97 -23.48
CA ALA A 46 29.94 33.19 -22.10
C ALA A 46 28.43 33.49 -22.02
N ARG A 47 27.87 34.20 -23.01
CA ARG A 47 26.41 34.43 -23.09
C ARG A 47 25.65 33.15 -23.46
N GLU A 48 26.10 32.43 -24.47
CA GLU A 48 25.48 31.16 -24.89
C GLU A 48 25.45 30.14 -23.74
N LEU A 49 26.57 29.97 -23.03
CA LEU A 49 26.64 29.11 -21.85
C LEU A 49 25.74 29.62 -20.71
N GLY A 50 25.63 30.93 -20.53
CA GLY A 50 24.71 31.53 -19.57
C GLY A 50 23.25 31.21 -19.87
N GLU A 51 22.83 31.39 -21.13
CA GLU A 51 21.46 31.09 -21.59
C GLU A 51 21.15 29.59 -21.47
N ASP A 52 22.09 28.71 -21.83
CA ASP A 52 21.88 27.26 -21.70
C ASP A 52 21.81 26.81 -20.24
N LEU A 53 22.59 27.41 -19.34
CA LEU A 53 22.48 27.16 -17.90
C LEU A 53 21.14 27.63 -17.34
N GLU A 54 20.63 28.78 -17.78
CA GLU A 54 19.31 29.27 -17.38
C GLU A 54 18.19 28.35 -17.90
N ARG A 55 18.28 27.91 -19.15
CA ARG A 55 17.34 26.93 -19.73
C ARG A 55 17.36 25.61 -18.96
N LEU A 56 18.54 25.08 -18.64
CA LEU A 56 18.69 23.84 -17.86
C LEU A 56 18.16 23.98 -16.44
N ARG A 57 18.36 25.12 -15.79
CA ARG A 57 17.78 25.41 -14.46
C ARG A 57 16.26 25.46 -14.53
N ALA A 58 15.71 26.13 -15.54
CA ALA A 58 14.27 26.21 -15.75
C ALA A 58 13.66 24.84 -16.02
N SER A 59 14.28 24.02 -16.89
CA SER A 59 13.80 22.67 -17.19
C SER A 59 13.90 21.75 -15.97
N ALA A 60 15.00 21.79 -15.23
CA ALA A 60 15.16 20.99 -14.01
C ALA A 60 14.17 21.39 -12.91
N ALA A 61 13.87 22.69 -12.78
CA ALA A 61 12.86 23.16 -11.83
C ALA A 61 11.44 22.69 -12.24
N ALA A 62 11.10 22.74 -13.53
CA ALA A 62 9.82 22.26 -14.05
C ALA A 62 9.65 20.75 -13.86
N ASP A 63 10.70 19.96 -14.15
CA ASP A 63 10.71 18.51 -13.93
C ASP A 63 10.53 18.16 -12.46
N LEU A 64 11.21 18.89 -11.57
CA LEU A 64 11.10 18.68 -10.13
C LEU A 64 9.68 18.98 -9.63
N GLU A 65 9.07 20.05 -10.11
CA GLU A 65 7.69 20.39 -9.74
C GLU A 65 6.68 19.35 -10.26
N THR A 66 6.89 18.85 -11.48
CA THR A 66 6.05 17.79 -12.06
C THR A 66 6.18 16.49 -11.26
N ARG A 67 7.39 16.12 -10.84
CA ARG A 67 7.63 14.96 -9.96
C ARG A 67 7.00 15.14 -8.59
N ARG A 68 7.06 16.34 -8.00
CA ARG A 68 6.39 16.65 -6.72
C ARG A 68 4.88 16.47 -6.85
N HIS A 69 4.30 16.97 -7.93
CA HIS A 69 2.87 16.84 -8.18
C HIS A 69 2.46 15.37 -8.29
N HIS A 70 3.16 14.56 -9.11
CA HIS A 70 2.90 13.13 -9.22
C HIS A 70 3.09 12.38 -7.90
N ALA A 71 4.13 12.71 -7.12
CA ALA A 71 4.35 12.12 -5.81
C ALA A 71 3.21 12.45 -4.84
N ALA A 72 2.72 13.69 -4.84
CA ALA A 72 1.59 14.10 -4.02
C ALA A 72 0.31 13.35 -4.42
N GLU A 73 -0.02 13.28 -5.72
CA GLU A 73 -1.17 12.52 -6.20
C GLU A 73 -1.10 11.03 -5.88
N TYR A 74 0.11 10.46 -5.93
CA TYR A 74 0.31 9.05 -5.58
C TYR A 74 0.12 8.81 -4.08
N ILE A 75 0.65 9.71 -3.23
CA ILE A 75 0.45 9.65 -1.78
C ILE A 75 -1.04 9.78 -1.42
N GLU A 76 -1.76 10.70 -2.06
CA GLU A 76 -3.20 10.86 -1.81
C GLU A 76 -4.00 9.62 -2.24
N ARG A 77 -3.65 9.00 -3.37
CA ARG A 77 -4.23 7.71 -3.77
C ARG A 77 -3.96 6.61 -2.75
N LEU A 78 -2.71 6.46 -2.29
CA LEU A 78 -2.36 5.49 -1.25
C LEU A 78 -3.10 5.73 0.07
N ARG A 79 -3.29 6.99 0.46
CA ARG A 79 -4.09 7.35 1.65
C ARG A 79 -5.54 6.94 1.50
N ALA A 80 -6.14 7.17 0.33
CA ALA A 80 -7.52 6.79 0.04
C ALA A 80 -7.68 5.26 0.02
N GLU A 81 -6.76 4.53 -0.63
CA GLU A 81 -6.74 3.05 -0.65
C GLU A 81 -6.60 2.48 0.77
N LEU A 82 -5.63 2.98 1.55
CA LEU A 82 -5.42 2.54 2.92
C LEU A 82 -6.64 2.84 3.81
N ALA A 83 -7.25 4.02 3.68
CA ALA A 83 -8.46 4.37 4.42
C ALA A 83 -9.63 3.42 4.07
N HIS A 84 -9.79 3.07 2.80
CA HIS A 84 -10.81 2.13 2.37
C HIS A 84 -10.57 0.72 2.91
N ASP A 85 -9.32 0.24 2.88
CA ASP A 85 -8.94 -1.06 3.42
C ASP A 85 -9.14 -1.16 4.93
N VAL A 86 -8.79 -0.09 5.67
CA VAL A 86 -9.00 -0.01 7.12
C VAL A 86 -10.49 -0.06 7.44
N GLU A 87 -11.32 0.70 6.72
CA GLU A 87 -12.77 0.70 6.94
C GLU A 87 -13.40 -0.65 6.57
N ALA A 88 -12.97 -1.28 5.49
CA ALA A 88 -13.41 -2.62 5.10
C ALA A 88 -13.08 -3.67 6.17
N ARG A 89 -11.86 -3.64 6.72
CA ARG A 89 -11.46 -4.52 7.83
C ARG A 89 -12.24 -4.24 9.11
N ARG A 90 -12.53 -2.97 9.41
CA ARG A 90 -13.34 -2.56 10.57
C ARG A 90 -14.76 -3.13 10.46
N LEU A 91 -15.42 -2.95 9.33
CA LEU A 91 -16.77 -3.47 9.08
C LEU A 91 -16.80 -5.00 9.12
N ALA A 92 -15.78 -5.67 8.56
CA ALA A 92 -15.66 -7.12 8.61
C ALA A 92 -15.49 -7.64 10.05
N ALA A 93 -14.68 -6.97 10.87
CA ALA A 93 -14.50 -7.31 12.28
C ALA A 93 -15.80 -7.12 13.08
N GLN A 94 -16.53 -6.02 12.86
CA GLN A 94 -17.83 -5.79 13.49
C GLN A 94 -18.85 -6.89 13.13
N ARG A 95 -18.98 -7.21 11.85
CA ARG A 95 -19.86 -8.31 11.38
C ARG A 95 -19.46 -9.65 11.99
N LYS A 96 -18.16 -9.95 12.09
CA LYS A 96 -17.67 -11.18 12.73
C LYS A 96 -18.12 -11.25 14.18
N VAL A 97 -17.99 -10.17 14.95
CA VAL A 97 -18.42 -10.12 16.35
C VAL A 97 -19.93 -10.31 16.47
N GLU A 98 -20.73 -9.62 15.66
CA GLU A 98 -22.19 -9.79 15.62
C GLU A 98 -22.60 -11.25 15.34
N MET A 99 -21.96 -11.88 14.35
CA MET A 99 -22.19 -13.27 14.01
C MET A 99 -21.77 -14.22 15.13
N LEU A 100 -20.62 -13.99 15.77
CA LEU A 100 -20.16 -14.77 16.91
C LEU A 100 -21.12 -14.70 18.10
N MET A 101 -21.62 -13.50 18.42
CA MET A 101 -22.62 -13.32 19.47
C MET A 101 -23.93 -14.04 19.15
N THR A 102 -24.35 -14.02 17.88
CA THR A 102 -25.57 -14.70 17.46
C THR A 102 -25.39 -16.22 17.46
N LEU A 103 -24.22 -16.74 17.07
CA LEU A 103 -23.85 -18.16 17.16
C LEU A 103 -23.82 -18.65 18.61
N LEU A 104 -23.27 -17.85 19.51
CA LEU A 104 -23.21 -18.16 20.94
C LEU A 104 -24.63 -18.31 21.51
N ARG A 105 -25.51 -17.35 21.20
CA ARG A 105 -26.91 -17.39 21.62
C ARG A 105 -27.64 -18.62 21.07
N GLU A 106 -27.49 -18.93 19.79
CA GLU A 106 -28.10 -20.14 19.21
C GLU A 106 -27.55 -21.43 19.85
N THR A 107 -26.29 -21.44 20.26
CA THR A 107 -25.67 -22.59 20.95
C THR A 107 -26.21 -22.73 22.37
N ASP A 108 -26.44 -21.63 23.08
CA ASP A 108 -27.09 -21.61 24.40
C ASP A 108 -28.55 -22.09 24.31
N ASP A 109 -29.33 -21.58 23.35
CA ASP A 109 -30.71 -22.00 23.09
C ASP A 109 -30.77 -23.51 22.76
N LEU A 110 -29.80 -24.01 21.97
CA LEU A 110 -29.68 -25.44 21.66
C LEU A 110 -29.40 -26.28 22.90
N MET A 111 -28.47 -25.83 23.75
CA MET A 111 -28.16 -26.52 25.01
C MET A 111 -29.38 -26.62 25.92
N GLU A 112 -30.17 -25.55 26.01
CA GLU A 112 -31.41 -25.55 26.78
C GLU A 112 -32.41 -26.57 26.23
N LEU A 113 -32.59 -26.62 24.90
CA LEU A 113 -33.48 -27.60 24.24
C LEU A 113 -33.03 -29.04 24.47
N VAL A 114 -31.73 -29.31 24.32
CA VAL A 114 -31.16 -30.66 24.53
C VAL A 114 -31.30 -31.11 25.99
N GLN A 115 -31.24 -30.19 26.95
CA GLN A 115 -31.43 -30.47 28.38
C GLN A 115 -32.90 -30.62 28.78
N GLN A 116 -33.82 -29.86 28.17
CA GLN A 116 -35.21 -29.76 28.63
C GLN A 116 -36.15 -30.84 28.05
N SER A 117 -35.88 -31.44 26.89
CA SER A 117 -36.71 -32.56 26.42
C SER A 117 -36.10 -33.39 25.27
N PRO A 118 -36.27 -34.73 25.27
CA PRO A 118 -35.86 -35.61 24.17
C PRO A 118 -36.75 -35.53 22.90
N THR A 119 -37.79 -34.67 22.86
CA THR A 119 -38.90 -34.82 21.89
C THR A 119 -38.83 -34.00 20.60
N SER A 120 -37.91 -33.04 20.41
CA SER A 120 -37.90 -32.19 19.21
C SER A 120 -36.68 -32.36 18.30
N VAL A 121 -36.37 -33.61 17.95
CA VAL A 121 -35.37 -33.96 16.90
C VAL A 121 -35.50 -33.10 15.61
N PRO A 122 -36.71 -32.77 15.10
CA PRO A 122 -36.83 -31.91 13.91
C PRO A 122 -36.42 -30.45 14.13
N GLU A 123 -36.55 -29.92 15.35
CA GLU A 123 -36.11 -28.57 15.69
C GLU A 123 -34.59 -28.53 15.76
N LEU A 124 -33.98 -29.56 16.36
CA LEU A 124 -32.52 -29.72 16.41
C LEU A 124 -31.91 -29.77 14.99
N GLU A 125 -32.53 -30.51 14.05
CA GLU A 125 -32.11 -30.56 12.64
C GLU A 125 -32.14 -29.19 11.92
N ARG A 126 -33.12 -28.33 12.24
CA ARG A 126 -33.15 -26.95 11.71
C ARG A 126 -32.02 -26.10 12.29
N TYR A 127 -31.75 -26.23 13.59
CA TYR A 127 -30.63 -25.53 14.23
C TYR A 127 -29.28 -25.94 13.66
N PHE A 128 -29.06 -27.23 13.36
CA PHE A 128 -27.84 -27.69 12.69
C PHE A 128 -27.62 -27.03 11.33
N SER A 129 -28.71 -26.90 10.56
CA SER A 129 -28.65 -26.28 9.25
C SER A 129 -28.28 -24.80 9.35
N SER A 130 -28.84 -24.09 10.34
CA SER A 130 -28.48 -22.70 10.65
C SER A 130 -27.02 -22.55 11.08
N LEU A 131 -26.56 -23.36 12.04
CA LEU A 131 -25.19 -23.34 12.55
C LEU A 131 -24.15 -23.60 11.44
N LYS A 132 -24.41 -24.58 10.58
CA LYS A 132 -23.54 -24.91 9.44
C LYS A 132 -23.50 -23.79 8.39
N GLN A 133 -24.61 -23.09 8.19
CA GLN A 133 -24.64 -21.93 7.29
C GLN A 133 -23.81 -20.78 7.86
N ARG A 134 -23.98 -20.48 9.14
CA ARG A 134 -23.23 -19.42 9.83
C ARG A 134 -21.74 -19.71 9.95
N GLU A 135 -21.36 -20.97 10.15
CA GLU A 135 -19.96 -21.41 10.09
C GLU A 135 -19.31 -21.04 8.75
N LYS A 136 -20.01 -21.28 7.63
CA LYS A 136 -19.52 -20.90 6.29
C LYS A 136 -19.37 -19.39 6.16
N GLU A 137 -20.33 -18.64 6.67
CA GLU A 137 -20.29 -17.17 6.61
C GLU A 137 -19.13 -16.61 7.45
N VAL A 138 -18.86 -17.15 8.64
CA VAL A 138 -17.70 -16.71 9.44
C VAL A 138 -16.39 -17.10 8.75
N ARG A 139 -16.33 -18.28 8.12
CA ARG A 139 -15.17 -18.67 7.32
C ARG A 139 -14.93 -17.69 6.16
N ALA A 140 -15.99 -17.20 5.51
CA ALA A 140 -15.88 -16.23 4.41
C ALA A 140 -15.33 -14.87 4.88
N LEU A 141 -15.51 -14.51 6.15
CA LEU A 141 -14.89 -13.31 6.76
C LEU A 141 -13.40 -13.52 7.09
N GLY A 142 -12.90 -14.74 7.03
CA GLY A 142 -11.53 -15.12 7.37
C GLY A 142 -10.41 -14.33 6.70
N PRO A 143 -10.47 -14.03 5.39
CA PRO A 143 -9.43 -13.24 4.72
C PRO A 143 -9.32 -11.81 5.25
N LEU A 144 -10.36 -11.31 5.91
CA LEU A 144 -10.47 -9.93 6.39
C LEU A 144 -10.14 -9.78 7.88
N VAL A 145 -9.97 -10.90 8.61
CA VAL A 145 -9.77 -10.93 10.07
C VAL A 145 -8.64 -11.90 10.44
N CYS A 146 -8.13 -11.83 11.67
CA CYS A 146 -7.03 -12.67 12.17
C CYS A 146 -7.19 -14.17 11.82
N ALA A 147 -6.24 -14.72 11.05
CA ALA A 147 -6.27 -16.12 10.61
C ALA A 147 -6.21 -17.13 11.78
N SER A 148 -5.49 -16.80 12.85
CA SER A 148 -5.35 -17.64 14.06
C SER A 148 -6.63 -17.75 14.88
N SER A 149 -7.45 -16.71 14.88
CA SER A 149 -8.76 -16.71 15.53
C SER A 149 -9.77 -17.54 14.74
N ASN A 150 -9.71 -17.45 13.41
CA ASN A 150 -10.67 -18.13 12.55
C ASN A 150 -10.49 -19.65 12.52
N THR A 151 -9.24 -20.13 12.64
CA THR A 151 -8.93 -21.56 12.76
C THR A 151 -9.47 -22.15 14.06
N ARG A 152 -9.19 -21.51 15.21
CA ARG A 152 -9.73 -21.93 16.51
C ARG A 152 -11.26 -21.92 16.54
N LEU A 153 -11.87 -20.85 16.04
CA LEU A 153 -13.32 -20.77 15.96
C LEU A 153 -13.93 -21.94 15.16
N HIS A 154 -13.31 -22.27 14.02
CA HIS A 154 -13.77 -23.37 13.19
C HIS A 154 -13.68 -24.72 13.91
N GLU A 155 -12.59 -24.98 14.64
CA GLU A 155 -12.44 -26.19 15.45
C GLU A 155 -13.55 -26.30 16.52
N HIS A 156 -13.86 -25.19 17.20
CA HIS A 156 -14.90 -25.18 18.23
C HIS A 156 -16.31 -25.31 17.64
N LEU A 157 -16.60 -24.69 16.50
CA LEU A 157 -17.87 -24.87 15.78
C LEU A 157 -18.05 -26.31 15.31
N GLN A 158 -16.98 -26.97 14.83
CA GLN A 158 -17.05 -28.40 14.54
C GLN A 158 -17.33 -29.23 15.80
N GLY A 159 -16.77 -28.82 16.96
CA GLY A 159 -17.06 -29.42 18.26
C GLY A 159 -18.55 -29.32 18.62
N VAL A 160 -19.15 -28.14 18.48
CA VAL A 160 -20.60 -27.91 18.67
C VAL A 160 -21.40 -28.83 17.76
N LEU A 161 -21.09 -28.85 16.45
CA LEU A 161 -21.80 -29.70 15.49
C LEU A 161 -21.70 -31.20 15.82
N ARG A 162 -20.53 -31.67 16.27
CA ARG A 162 -20.32 -33.08 16.66
C ARG A 162 -21.04 -33.44 17.95
N GLY A 163 -20.90 -32.61 19.00
CA GLY A 163 -21.52 -32.84 20.30
C GLY A 163 -23.03 -32.90 20.20
N SER A 164 -23.62 -31.92 19.50
CA SER A 164 -25.06 -31.92 19.24
C SER A 164 -25.51 -33.15 18.43
N MET A 165 -24.74 -33.60 17.43
CA MET A 165 -25.10 -34.76 16.60
C MET A 165 -25.08 -36.04 17.42
N LEU A 166 -24.09 -36.20 18.29
CA LEU A 166 -24.01 -37.32 19.24
C LEU A 166 -25.17 -37.29 20.23
N ALA A 167 -25.49 -36.10 20.78
CA ALA A 167 -26.59 -35.93 21.72
C ALA A 167 -27.93 -36.31 21.09
N THR A 168 -28.18 -35.88 19.85
CA THR A 168 -29.40 -36.22 19.09
C THR A 168 -29.48 -37.68 18.67
N MET A 169 -28.36 -38.27 18.23
CA MET A 169 -28.31 -39.71 17.92
C MET A 169 -28.56 -40.56 19.16
N GLY A 170 -27.98 -40.18 20.31
CA GLY A 170 -28.23 -40.82 21.60
C GLY A 170 -29.71 -40.79 21.98
N LEU A 171 -30.37 -39.63 21.81
CA LEU A 171 -31.83 -39.52 22.00
C LEU A 171 -32.62 -40.42 21.06
N ARG A 172 -32.29 -40.43 19.75
CA ARG A 172 -32.98 -41.22 18.73
C ARG A 172 -32.85 -42.73 18.96
N ALA A 173 -31.68 -43.16 19.45
CA ALA A 173 -31.39 -44.55 19.76
C ALA A 173 -31.82 -44.96 21.18
N SER A 174 -32.40 -44.04 21.97
CA SER A 174 -32.65 -44.22 23.41
C SER A 174 -31.40 -44.68 24.19
N ASN A 175 -30.21 -44.25 23.74
CA ASN A 175 -28.93 -44.58 24.33
C ASN A 175 -28.46 -43.42 25.22
N GLN A 176 -28.72 -43.54 26.52
CA GLN A 176 -28.36 -42.53 27.52
C GLN A 176 -26.85 -42.24 27.58
N SER A 177 -26.00 -43.23 27.31
CA SER A 177 -24.54 -43.05 27.32
C SER A 177 -24.09 -42.12 26.18
N GLN A 178 -24.55 -42.38 24.96
CA GLN A 178 -24.26 -41.52 23.80
C GLN A 178 -24.85 -40.12 23.93
N HIS A 179 -26.03 -40.02 24.56
CA HIS A 179 -26.63 -38.72 24.83
C HIS A 179 -25.79 -37.92 25.83
N ALA A 180 -25.36 -38.52 26.95
CA ALA A 180 -24.51 -37.87 27.94
C ALA A 180 -23.16 -37.42 27.36
N GLU A 181 -22.51 -38.29 26.57
CA GLU A 181 -21.26 -37.97 25.86
C GLU A 181 -21.45 -36.79 24.90
N GLY A 182 -22.54 -36.76 24.15
CA GLY A 182 -22.87 -35.64 23.26
C GLY A 182 -23.09 -34.32 24.00
N VAL A 183 -23.77 -34.36 25.16
CA VAL A 183 -23.98 -33.19 26.02
C VAL A 183 -22.68 -32.66 26.60
N GLU A 184 -21.77 -33.53 27.05
CA GLU A 184 -20.45 -33.14 27.55
C GLU A 184 -19.61 -32.46 26.46
N LEU A 185 -19.56 -33.05 25.26
CA LEU A 185 -18.86 -32.47 24.12
C LEU A 185 -19.44 -31.12 23.71
N LEU A 186 -20.76 -30.98 23.75
CA LEU A 186 -21.44 -29.73 23.42
C LEU A 186 -21.15 -28.64 24.47
N ASN A 187 -21.16 -28.99 25.75
CA ASN A 187 -20.78 -28.07 26.84
C ASN A 187 -19.32 -27.59 26.70
N ALA A 188 -18.38 -28.51 26.44
CA ALA A 188 -16.98 -28.16 26.25
C ALA A 188 -16.78 -27.23 25.02
N ALA A 189 -17.49 -27.50 23.93
CA ALA A 189 -17.44 -26.67 22.73
C ALA A 189 -18.07 -25.29 22.97
N ARG A 190 -19.13 -25.21 23.76
CA ARG A 190 -19.78 -23.95 24.18
C ARG A 190 -18.84 -23.08 25.00
N GLU A 191 -18.20 -23.63 26.03
CA GLU A 191 -17.25 -22.90 26.87
C GLU A 191 -16.09 -22.35 26.03
N ALA A 192 -15.54 -23.16 25.12
CA ALA A 192 -14.51 -22.69 24.21
C ALA A 192 -15.00 -21.59 23.25
N LEU A 193 -16.25 -21.66 22.79
CA LEU A 193 -16.86 -20.60 21.98
C LEU A 193 -16.99 -19.29 22.77
N HIS A 194 -17.39 -19.34 24.05
CA HIS A 194 -17.41 -18.18 24.94
C HIS A 194 -16.02 -17.55 25.08
N ASP A 195 -14.98 -18.36 25.23
CA ASP A 195 -13.61 -17.87 25.34
C ASP A 195 -13.12 -17.20 24.07
N VAL A 196 -13.44 -17.75 22.90
CA VAL A 196 -13.15 -17.12 21.60
C VAL A 196 -13.92 -15.80 21.46
N VAL A 197 -15.21 -15.77 21.78
CA VAL A 197 -16.01 -14.54 21.72
C VAL A 197 -15.44 -13.47 22.66
N ARG A 198 -15.06 -13.85 23.90
CA ARG A 198 -14.44 -12.94 24.86
C ARG A 198 -13.09 -12.41 24.36
N ALA A 199 -12.27 -13.26 23.75
CA ALA A 199 -11.01 -12.85 23.16
C ALA A 199 -11.21 -11.87 21.99
N GLU A 200 -12.16 -12.14 21.10
CA GLU A 200 -12.45 -11.28 19.94
C GLU A 200 -13.08 -9.94 20.37
N LEU A 201 -13.97 -9.94 21.37
CA LEU A 201 -14.51 -8.71 21.96
C LEU A 201 -13.39 -7.88 22.61
N GLY A 202 -12.50 -8.52 23.36
CA GLY A 202 -11.34 -7.87 23.96
C GLY A 202 -10.33 -7.32 22.94
N ILE A 203 -10.27 -7.90 21.73
CA ILE A 203 -9.49 -7.35 20.61
C ILE A 203 -10.23 -6.16 19.98
N ALA A 204 -11.55 -6.25 19.78
CA ALA A 204 -12.37 -5.18 19.24
C ALA A 204 -12.35 -3.91 20.13
N GLU A 205 -12.46 -4.09 21.45
CA GLU A 205 -12.36 -2.98 22.42
C GLU A 205 -10.98 -2.30 22.38
N ARG A 206 -9.90 -3.07 22.23
CA ARG A 206 -8.53 -2.52 22.13
C ARG A 206 -8.26 -1.86 20.78
N ALA A 207 -8.88 -2.34 19.70
CA ALA A 207 -8.79 -1.71 18.38
C ALA A 207 -9.43 -0.31 18.34
N HIS A 208 -10.27 0.04 19.32
CA HIS A 208 -10.81 1.39 19.50
C HIS A 208 -9.85 2.34 20.23
N THR A 209 -8.70 1.86 20.74
CA THR A 209 -7.65 2.70 21.32
C THR A 209 -6.49 2.88 20.32
N PRO A 210 -6.17 4.11 19.89
CA PRO A 210 -5.28 4.36 18.74
C PRO A 210 -3.78 4.06 18.98
N SER A 211 -3.39 3.46 20.10
CA SER A 211 -1.96 3.30 20.49
C SER A 211 -1.44 1.86 20.53
N THR A 212 -2.30 0.84 20.38
CA THR A 212 -1.86 -0.56 20.44
C THR A 212 -1.83 -1.19 19.06
N PRO A 213 -0.67 -1.70 18.59
CA PRO A 213 -0.61 -2.45 17.34
C PRO A 213 -1.50 -3.69 17.46
N SER A 214 -2.37 -3.86 16.47
CA SER A 214 -3.28 -5.01 16.42
C SER A 214 -2.44 -6.30 16.37
N PRO A 215 -2.65 -7.28 17.28
CA PRO A 215 -1.84 -8.51 17.35
C PRO A 215 -1.90 -9.37 16.08
N CYS A 216 -2.76 -9.01 15.14
CA CYS A 216 -2.90 -9.64 13.84
C CYS A 216 -1.91 -9.12 12.77
N LEU A 217 -1.20 -8.03 13.03
CA LEU A 217 -0.19 -7.46 12.12
C LEU A 217 1.20 -8.09 12.26
N SER A 218 1.47 -8.83 13.35
CA SER A 218 2.79 -9.43 13.61
C SER A 218 2.96 -10.86 13.06
N ALA A 219 1.99 -11.38 12.31
CA ALA A 219 1.97 -12.77 11.84
C ALA A 219 1.99 -12.92 10.31
N GLN A 220 2.28 -11.84 9.56
CA GLN A 220 2.54 -11.89 8.11
C GLN A 220 4.03 -11.77 7.83
#